data_AF-A0A2T9WUQ3-F1
#
_entry.id   AF-A0A2T9WUQ3-F1
#
_cell.length_a   1.000
_cell.length_b   1.000
_cell.length_c   1.000
_cell.angle_alpha   90.00
_cell.angle_beta   90.00
_cell.angle_gamma   90.00
#
_symmetry.space_group_name_H-M   'P 1'
#
loop_
_entity.id
_entity.type
_entity.pdbx_description
1 polymer ?
#
loop_
_entity_poly.entity_id
_entity_poly.type
_entity_poly.pdbx_seq_one_letter_code
_entity_poly.pdbx_strand_id
1 'polypeptide(L)'
;MYKSYDIPLRTRVYGIRKGKNNLDEILAYQEDPKNQEKNYIFYTFQTTREIPEVLEIYREGVDKPYPPAFIVPSPSPEMNGQTLFFDGNFFLFVGYTRKIPPNLSLYNLLLTCDIEISKRKDKLEMRINGFIGLDILRVLAISQKYENLEEYISSLKKEYILHLENVTNLEDLNSFLTYNKEYLEINGENIILRCKKEYLRSNIENKIEKSGWFILIDDDTSKNTEFTPTYVKIFDIFV
;
A
#
# COMPACT_ATOMS: atom_id res chain seq x y z
N MET A 1 4.54 27.57 -3.02
CA MET A 1 5.30 26.36 -3.39
C MET A 1 4.74 25.21 -2.58
N TYR A 2 3.73 24.49 -3.11
CA TYR A 2 3.14 23.36 -2.39
C TYR A 2 4.22 22.28 -2.29
N LYS A 3 4.61 21.89 -1.07
CA LYS A 3 5.31 20.62 -0.86
C LYS A 3 4.41 19.56 -1.48
N SER A 4 4.90 18.85 -2.50
CA SER A 4 4.11 17.79 -3.12
C SER A 4 3.81 16.75 -2.04
N TYR A 5 2.53 16.47 -1.82
CA TYR A 5 2.04 15.45 -0.89
C TYR A 5 1.93 14.11 -1.63
N ASP A 6 2.89 13.84 -2.51
CA ASP A 6 2.91 12.65 -3.33
C ASP A 6 3.97 11.68 -2.81
N ILE A 7 3.61 10.40 -2.75
CA ILE A 7 4.53 9.31 -2.44
C ILE A 7 5.10 8.77 -3.76
N PRO A 8 6.40 8.96 -4.05
CA PRO A 8 7.00 8.48 -5.29
C PRO A 8 7.20 6.95 -5.24
N LEU A 9 6.70 6.24 -6.25
CA LEU A 9 6.88 4.78 -6.40
C LEU A 9 8.09 4.47 -7.29
N ARG A 10 9.29 4.81 -6.82
CA ARG A 10 10.53 4.72 -7.62
C ARG A 10 11.33 3.44 -7.40
N THR A 11 11.34 2.93 -6.18
CA THR A 11 12.16 1.77 -5.81
C THR A 11 11.35 0.48 -5.95
N ARG A 12 11.62 -0.28 -7.01
CA ARG A 12 10.90 -1.50 -7.39
C ARG A 12 11.62 -2.74 -6.88
N VAL A 13 10.88 -3.64 -6.27
CA VAL A 13 11.36 -4.98 -5.91
C VAL A 13 11.46 -5.82 -7.18
N TYR A 14 12.57 -6.54 -7.33
CA TYR A 14 12.80 -7.43 -8.46
C TYR A 14 13.22 -8.85 -8.05
N GLY A 15 13.57 -9.06 -6.78
CA GLY A 15 13.96 -10.38 -6.32
C GLY A 15 14.00 -10.47 -4.80
N ILE A 16 13.87 -11.69 -4.29
CA ILE A 16 14.09 -12.02 -2.88
C ILE A 16 15.00 -13.22 -2.81
N ARG A 17 15.96 -13.22 -1.87
CA ARG A 17 16.85 -14.36 -1.63
C ARG A 17 17.25 -14.48 -0.18
N LYS A 18 17.83 -15.61 0.20
CA LYS A 18 18.53 -15.75 1.47
C LYS A 18 19.90 -15.11 1.41
N GLY A 19 20.18 -14.19 2.34
CA GLY A 19 21.46 -13.51 2.51
C GLY A 19 22.46 -14.33 3.33
N LYS A 20 23.67 -13.77 3.49
CA LYS A 20 24.81 -14.45 4.15
C LYS A 20 24.59 -14.77 5.64
N ASN A 21 23.69 -14.05 6.31
CA ASN A 21 23.41 -14.20 7.74
C ASN A 21 22.09 -14.98 8.01
N ASN A 22 21.61 -15.78 7.04
CA ASN A 22 20.29 -16.43 7.04
C ASN A 22 19.08 -15.48 7.06
N LEU A 23 19.31 -14.17 7.03
CA LEU A 23 18.28 -13.14 6.85
C LEU A 23 17.76 -13.14 5.41
N ASP A 24 16.50 -12.77 5.24
CA ASP A 24 15.96 -12.53 3.91
C ASP A 24 16.46 -11.18 3.37
N GLU A 25 16.81 -11.17 2.08
CA GLU A 25 17.23 -10.00 1.32
C GLU A 25 16.15 -9.68 0.28
N ILE A 26 15.55 -8.51 0.38
CA ILE A 26 14.68 -7.92 -0.65
C ILE A 26 15.57 -7.09 -1.58
N LEU A 27 15.64 -7.50 -2.84
CA LEU A 27 16.42 -6.85 -3.88
C LEU A 27 15.54 -5.85 -4.62
N ALA A 28 15.98 -4.61 -4.70
CA ALA A 28 15.24 -3.55 -5.35
C ALA A 28 16.13 -2.66 -6.23
N TYR A 29 15.53 -1.97 -7.18
CA TYR A 29 16.21 -0.98 -8.00
C TYR A 29 15.37 0.28 -8.17
N GLN A 30 16.02 1.38 -8.52
CA GLN A 30 15.35 2.56 -9.06
C GLN A 30 16.15 3.12 -10.25
N GLU A 31 15.49 3.86 -11.14
CA GLU A 31 16.18 4.61 -12.18
C GLU A 31 17.01 5.74 -11.57
N ASP A 32 18.24 5.93 -12.03
CA ASP A 32 19.12 7.01 -11.58
C ASP A 32 18.54 8.36 -12.03
N PRO A 33 18.10 9.24 -11.10
CA PRO A 33 17.52 10.53 -11.48
C PRO A 33 18.54 11.50 -12.06
N LYS A 34 19.85 11.23 -11.95
CA LYS A 34 20.94 12.11 -12.42
C LYS A 34 21.49 11.73 -13.79
N ASN A 35 21.21 10.53 -14.31
CA ASN A 35 21.74 10.06 -15.60
C ASN A 35 20.63 9.84 -16.63
N GLN A 36 20.80 10.45 -17.81
CA GLN A 36 19.87 10.34 -18.94
C GLN A 36 20.04 9.02 -19.73
N GLU A 37 21.15 8.32 -19.53
CA GLU A 37 21.31 6.92 -19.96
C GLU A 37 20.75 6.02 -18.86
N LYS A 38 19.93 5.01 -19.23
CA LYS A 38 19.17 4.11 -18.33
C LYS A 38 20.05 3.32 -17.35
N ASN A 39 20.65 4.00 -16.39
CA ASN A 39 21.40 3.40 -15.31
C ASN A 39 20.45 3.16 -14.14
N TYR A 40 20.49 1.93 -13.62
CA TYR A 40 19.72 1.53 -12.45
C TYR A 40 20.62 1.58 -11.21
N ILE A 41 20.06 2.09 -10.13
CA ILE A 41 20.66 2.05 -8.79
C ILE A 41 20.07 0.86 -8.08
N PHE A 42 20.92 -0.03 -7.56
CA PHE A 42 20.50 -1.28 -6.93
C PHE A 42 20.68 -1.22 -5.42
N TYR A 43 19.68 -1.74 -4.72
CA TYR A 43 19.63 -1.80 -3.27
C TYR A 43 19.37 -3.22 -2.80
N THR A 44 19.96 -3.57 -1.67
CA THR A 44 19.67 -4.81 -0.95
C THR A 44 19.14 -4.42 0.41
N PHE A 45 17.90 -4.81 0.71
CA PHE A 45 17.28 -4.62 2.01
C PHE A 45 17.31 -5.93 2.77
N GLN A 46 17.89 -5.95 3.97
CA GLN A 46 17.84 -7.08 4.89
C GLN A 46 16.73 -6.88 5.90
N THR A 47 16.02 -7.97 6.20
CA THR A 47 14.98 -8.01 7.23
C THR A 47 15.18 -9.22 8.14
N THR A 48 14.90 -9.03 9.43
CA THR A 48 14.80 -10.14 10.39
C THR A 48 13.40 -10.75 10.42
N ARG A 49 12.45 -10.12 9.74
CA ARG A 49 11.05 -10.50 9.71
C ARG A 49 10.76 -11.37 8.49
N GLU A 50 9.81 -12.28 8.66
CA GLU A 50 9.32 -13.14 7.59
C GLU A 50 8.69 -12.30 6.46
N ILE A 51 9.04 -12.65 5.22
CA ILE A 51 8.51 -12.04 4.00
C ILE A 51 7.02 -12.39 3.84
N PRO A 52 6.14 -11.43 3.47
CA PRO A 52 4.73 -11.73 3.20
C PRO A 52 4.58 -12.72 2.04
N GLU A 53 3.63 -13.66 2.14
CA GLU A 53 3.42 -14.72 1.13
C GLU A 53 3.22 -14.16 -0.28
N VAL A 54 2.56 -13.00 -0.41
CA VAL A 54 2.36 -12.32 -1.70
C VAL A 54 3.66 -11.99 -2.43
N LEU A 55 4.78 -11.85 -1.72
CA LEU A 55 6.10 -11.59 -2.28
C LEU A 55 6.93 -12.84 -2.58
N GLU A 56 6.49 -14.04 -2.20
CA GLU A 56 7.24 -15.28 -2.46
C GLU A 56 7.50 -15.51 -3.96
N ILE A 57 6.64 -14.95 -4.82
CA ILE A 57 6.85 -14.92 -6.28
C ILE A 57 8.19 -14.30 -6.69
N TYR A 58 8.79 -13.44 -5.86
CA TYR A 58 10.08 -12.82 -6.13
C TYR A 58 11.28 -13.71 -5.79
N ARG A 59 11.07 -14.84 -5.08
CA ARG A 59 12.11 -15.85 -4.86
C ARG A 59 12.29 -16.77 -6.07
N GLU A 60 11.20 -17.00 -6.80
CA GLU A 60 11.17 -17.90 -7.97
C GLU A 60 11.78 -17.27 -9.23
N GLY A 61 12.21 -16.00 -9.19
CA GLY A 61 12.86 -15.32 -10.31
C GLY A 61 11.93 -15.14 -11.51
N VAL A 62 10.69 -14.72 -11.27
CA VAL A 62 9.63 -14.82 -12.29
C VAL A 62 9.42 -13.53 -13.06
N ASP A 63 9.26 -13.69 -14.37
CA ASP A 63 8.73 -12.71 -15.32
C ASP A 63 7.17 -12.62 -15.22
N LYS A 64 6.61 -12.90 -14.04
CA LYS A 64 5.16 -12.86 -13.81
C LYS A 64 4.72 -11.39 -13.69
N PRO A 65 3.64 -10.98 -14.35
CA PRO A 65 3.25 -9.57 -14.43
C PRO A 65 2.80 -8.95 -13.09
N TYR A 66 2.71 -9.73 -12.00
CA TYR A 66 1.87 -9.34 -10.89
C TYR A 66 2.07 -10.13 -9.57
N PRO A 67 1.99 -9.49 -8.37
CA PRO A 67 1.87 -8.04 -8.15
C PRO A 67 3.22 -7.32 -8.08
N PRO A 68 3.37 -6.14 -8.72
CA PRO A 68 4.54 -5.30 -8.54
C PRO A 68 4.64 -4.78 -7.10
N ALA A 69 5.84 -4.79 -6.55
CA ALA A 69 6.12 -4.31 -5.20
C ALA A 69 7.15 -3.17 -5.18
N PHE A 70 6.97 -2.26 -4.22
CA PHE A 70 7.75 -1.03 -4.08
C PHE A 70 8.20 -0.82 -2.63
N ILE A 71 9.41 -0.29 -2.47
CA ILE A 71 9.94 0.14 -1.17
C ILE A 71 9.76 1.66 -1.03
N VAL A 72 9.17 2.09 0.08
CA VAL A 72 8.90 3.49 0.39
C VAL A 72 9.36 3.81 1.81
N PRO A 73 10.06 4.93 2.08
CA PRO A 73 10.56 5.87 1.08
C PRO A 73 11.69 5.25 0.23
N SER A 74 11.94 5.83 -0.95
CA SER A 74 13.10 5.46 -1.74
C SER A 74 14.40 5.83 -1.03
N PRO A 75 15.40 4.94 -0.97
CA PRO A 75 16.71 5.28 -0.43
C PRO A 75 17.39 6.39 -1.24
N SER A 76 18.33 7.08 -0.58
CA SER A 76 19.20 8.03 -1.27
C SER A 76 20.09 7.30 -2.30
N PRO A 77 20.29 7.86 -3.52
CA PRO A 77 21.24 7.33 -4.51
C PRO A 77 22.65 7.04 -3.97
N GLU A 78 23.08 7.77 -2.94
CA GLU A 78 24.40 7.60 -2.31
C GLU A 78 24.54 6.27 -1.55
N MET A 79 23.42 5.62 -1.25
CA MET A 79 23.37 4.32 -0.58
C MET A 79 23.49 3.14 -1.57
N ASN A 80 23.78 3.40 -2.85
CA ASN A 80 23.94 2.37 -3.87
C ASN A 80 24.95 1.29 -3.45
N GLY A 81 24.58 0.02 -3.63
CA GLY A 81 25.42 -1.12 -3.27
C GLY A 81 25.57 -1.38 -1.76
N GLN A 82 24.97 -0.55 -0.90
CA GLN A 82 24.92 -0.80 0.54
C GLN A 82 23.74 -1.71 0.87
N THR A 83 23.93 -2.52 1.91
CA THR A 83 22.86 -3.29 2.52
C THR A 83 22.13 -2.42 3.55
N LEU A 84 20.80 -2.30 3.40
CA LEU A 84 19.94 -1.48 4.24
C LEU A 84 19.09 -2.36 5.15
N PHE A 85 18.81 -1.93 6.37
CA PHE A 85 17.83 -2.61 7.21
C PHE A 85 16.41 -2.14 6.84
N PHE A 86 15.56 -3.09 6.42
CA PHE A 86 14.17 -2.82 6.08
C PHE A 86 13.36 -2.41 7.32
N ASP A 87 13.51 -3.18 8.39
CA ASP A 87 12.63 -3.16 9.56
C ASP A 87 12.60 -1.79 10.25
N GLY A 88 11.40 -1.23 10.39
CA GLY A 88 11.15 0.05 11.08
C GLY A 88 11.54 1.30 10.29
N ASN A 89 12.17 1.16 9.12
CA ASN A 89 12.62 2.30 8.29
C ASN A 89 11.85 2.43 6.97
N PHE A 90 11.30 1.31 6.48
CA PHE A 90 10.68 1.24 5.17
C PHE A 90 9.32 0.54 5.23
N PHE A 91 8.46 0.91 4.30
CA PHE A 91 7.19 0.30 3.99
C PHE A 91 7.30 -0.45 2.67
N LEU A 92 6.56 -1.54 2.57
CA LEU A 92 6.39 -2.29 1.34
C LEU A 92 4.99 -2.05 0.79
N PHE A 93 4.91 -1.51 -0.42
CA PHE A 93 3.66 -1.35 -1.17
C PHE A 93 3.54 -2.43 -2.24
N VAL A 94 2.43 -3.17 -2.26
CA VAL A 94 2.16 -4.21 -3.28
C VAL A 94 0.91 -3.81 -4.06
N GLY A 95 1.05 -3.56 -5.36
CA GLY A 95 0.03 -2.84 -6.13
C GLY A 95 -0.89 -3.69 -6.99
N TYR A 96 -2.19 -3.65 -6.63
CA TYR A 96 -3.48 -4.07 -7.24
C TYR A 96 -3.68 -4.05 -8.75
N THR A 97 -2.76 -3.47 -9.53
CA THR A 97 -3.12 -2.82 -10.79
C THR A 97 -2.11 -2.99 -11.90
N ARG A 98 -2.63 -3.20 -13.12
CA ARG A 98 -1.81 -3.28 -14.34
C ARG A 98 -1.05 -1.97 -14.64
N LYS A 99 -1.64 -0.81 -14.31
CA LYS A 99 -1.04 0.51 -14.58
C LYS A 99 -0.67 1.20 -13.28
N ILE A 100 0.58 1.02 -12.85
CA ILE A 100 1.11 1.67 -11.66
C ILE A 100 1.30 3.17 -11.92
N PRO A 101 0.68 4.06 -11.11
CA PRO A 101 0.96 5.49 -11.18
C PRO A 101 2.39 5.78 -10.69
N PRO A 102 3.10 6.75 -11.27
CA PRO A 102 4.47 7.08 -10.86
C PRO A 102 4.56 7.65 -9.43
N ASN A 103 3.50 8.32 -8.99
CA ASN A 103 3.36 8.81 -7.62
C ASN A 103 1.95 8.55 -7.11
N LEU A 104 1.82 8.38 -5.79
CA LEU A 104 0.55 8.27 -5.10
C LEU A 104 0.23 9.59 -4.39
N SER A 105 -0.78 10.32 -4.86
CA SER A 105 -1.23 11.57 -4.24
C SER A 105 -2.03 11.27 -2.96
N LEU A 106 -1.64 11.89 -1.84
CA LEU A 106 -2.38 11.79 -0.59
C LEU A 106 -3.75 12.49 -0.62
N TYR A 107 -4.00 13.37 -1.59
CA TYR A 107 -5.32 13.99 -1.81
C TYR A 107 -6.33 13.04 -2.45
N ASN A 108 -5.86 11.99 -3.12
CA ASN A 108 -6.69 11.07 -3.87
C ASN A 108 -6.79 9.69 -3.19
N LEU A 109 -6.43 9.67 -1.90
CA LEU A 109 -6.16 8.48 -1.14
C LEU A 109 -7.18 8.26 -0.04
N LEU A 110 -7.66 7.02 0.05
CA LEU A 110 -8.31 6.44 1.23
C LEU A 110 -7.45 5.30 1.80
N LEU A 111 -7.20 5.32 3.11
CA LEU A 111 -6.46 4.28 3.84
C LEU A 111 -7.40 3.54 4.78
N THR A 112 -7.41 2.20 4.72
CA THR A 112 -8.41 1.39 5.43
C THR A 112 -7.92 0.00 5.80
N CYS A 113 -8.44 -0.54 6.91
CA CYS A 113 -8.33 -1.96 7.28
C CYS A 113 -9.62 -2.73 7.00
N ASP A 114 -10.69 -2.07 6.56
CA ASP A 114 -11.99 -2.65 6.32
C ASP A 114 -12.58 -2.17 4.99
N ILE A 115 -13.01 -3.09 4.15
CA ILE A 115 -13.68 -2.82 2.88
C ILE A 115 -14.92 -3.71 2.80
N GLU A 116 -16.09 -3.14 2.52
CA GLU A 116 -17.30 -3.89 2.16
C GLU A 116 -17.65 -3.61 0.71
N ILE A 117 -17.71 -4.64 -0.12
CA ILE A 117 -18.18 -4.57 -1.51
C ILE A 117 -19.53 -5.28 -1.56
N SER A 118 -20.56 -4.57 -2.02
CA SER A 118 -21.94 -5.11 -2.07
C SER A 118 -22.69 -4.56 -3.27
N LYS A 119 -23.76 -5.26 -3.68
CA LYS A 119 -24.75 -4.70 -4.60
C LYS A 119 -25.88 -4.06 -3.81
N ARG A 120 -26.08 -2.75 -3.95
CA ARG A 120 -27.20 -2.02 -3.33
C ARG A 120 -28.00 -1.32 -4.42
N LYS A 121 -29.32 -1.56 -4.46
CA LYS A 121 -30.20 -1.03 -5.52
C LYS A 121 -29.66 -1.31 -6.93
N ASP A 122 -29.19 -2.54 -7.15
CA ASP A 122 -28.56 -3.02 -8.40
C ASP A 122 -27.25 -2.31 -8.81
N LYS A 123 -26.69 -1.46 -7.95
CA LYS A 123 -25.39 -0.81 -8.15
C LYS A 123 -24.32 -1.45 -7.29
N LEU A 124 -23.13 -1.64 -7.87
CA LEU A 124 -21.97 -2.14 -7.14
C LEU A 124 -21.36 -0.99 -6.32
N GLU A 125 -21.34 -1.13 -5.00
CA GLU A 125 -20.76 -0.16 -4.07
C GLU A 125 -19.56 -0.76 -3.36
N MET A 126 -18.55 0.07 -3.09
CA MET A 126 -17.48 -0.22 -2.15
C MET A 126 -17.54 0.79 -1.00
N ARG A 127 -17.80 0.29 0.21
CA ARG A 127 -17.83 1.05 1.46
C ARG A 127 -16.52 0.87 2.20
N ILE A 128 -15.94 1.98 2.61
CA ILE A 128 -14.60 2.04 3.19
C ILE A 128 -14.70 2.79 4.50
N ASN A 129 -14.35 2.13 5.61
CA ASN A 129 -14.24 2.78 6.90
C ASN A 129 -12.77 3.11 7.15
N GLY A 130 -12.35 4.33 6.84
CA GLY A 130 -10.93 4.66 6.74
C GLY A 130 -10.61 6.13 6.96
N PHE A 131 -9.42 6.51 6.52
CA PHE A 131 -8.84 7.84 6.64
C PHE A 131 -8.53 8.40 5.26
N ILE A 132 -8.63 9.71 5.07
CA ILE A 132 -7.96 10.31 3.91
C ILE A 132 -6.44 10.28 4.10
N GLY A 133 -5.70 10.24 3.00
CA GLY A 133 -4.24 10.20 3.05
C GLY A 133 -3.58 11.32 3.85
N LEU A 134 -4.11 12.55 3.73
CA LEU A 134 -3.60 13.71 4.46
C LEU A 134 -3.76 13.61 5.97
N ASP A 135 -4.80 12.94 6.44
CA ASP A 135 -5.04 12.78 7.87
C ASP A 135 -3.97 11.91 8.51
N ILE A 136 -3.37 10.98 7.77
CA ILE A 136 -2.27 10.16 8.28
C ILE A 136 -0.98 10.96 8.44
N LEU A 137 -0.68 11.90 7.55
CA LEU A 137 0.43 12.83 7.79
C LEU A 137 0.19 13.71 9.02
N ARG A 138 -1.05 14.14 9.24
CA ARG A 138 -1.42 14.91 10.44
C ARG A 138 -1.20 14.07 11.68
N VAL A 139 -1.68 12.82 11.70
CA VAL A 139 -1.47 11.89 12.81
C VAL A 139 0.01 11.67 13.08
N LEU A 140 0.83 11.42 12.05
CA LEU A 140 2.28 11.24 12.21
C LEU A 140 3.00 12.50 12.71
N ALA A 141 2.55 13.70 12.31
CA ALA A 141 3.12 14.96 12.77
C ALA A 141 2.67 15.33 14.21
N ILE A 142 1.45 14.96 14.58
CA ILE A 142 0.78 15.31 15.84
C ILE A 142 1.10 14.29 16.94
N SER A 143 1.36 13.03 16.61
CA SER A 143 1.70 11.95 17.56
C SER A 143 2.93 12.26 18.43
N GLN A 144 3.77 13.20 18.02
CA GLN A 144 4.89 13.71 18.81
C GLN A 144 4.47 14.73 19.90
N LYS A 145 3.21 15.17 19.93
CA LYS A 145 2.75 16.33 20.70
C LYS A 145 1.54 16.08 21.63
N TYR A 146 0.78 14.99 21.46
CA TYR A 146 -0.50 14.79 22.18
C TYR A 146 -0.52 13.52 23.04
N GLU A 147 -1.12 13.61 24.23
CA GLU A 147 -1.27 12.49 25.18
C GLU A 147 -2.42 11.52 24.82
N ASN A 148 -3.51 11.99 24.19
CA ASN A 148 -4.67 11.17 23.79
C ASN A 148 -4.75 10.97 22.27
N LEU A 149 -3.76 10.27 21.72
CA LEU A 149 -3.64 10.02 20.28
C LEU A 149 -4.78 9.15 19.73
N GLU A 150 -5.27 8.17 20.50
CA GLU A 150 -6.29 7.21 20.06
C GLU A 150 -7.65 7.85 19.77
N GLU A 151 -8.12 8.73 20.66
CA GLU A 151 -9.40 9.44 20.49
C GLU A 151 -9.35 10.38 19.27
N TYR A 152 -8.24 11.11 19.10
CA TYR A 152 -8.03 11.97 17.94
C TYR A 152 -8.03 11.16 16.64
N ILE A 153 -7.30 10.04 16.59
CA ILE A 153 -7.29 9.16 15.41
C ILE A 153 -8.68 8.64 15.11
N SER A 154 -9.40 8.13 16.12
CA SER A 154 -10.77 7.64 15.95
C SER A 154 -11.69 8.70 15.34
N SER A 155 -11.56 9.96 15.76
CA SER A 155 -12.34 11.09 15.23
C SER A 155 -12.09 11.41 13.74
N LEU A 156 -10.96 10.99 13.19
CA LEU A 156 -10.61 11.19 11.77
C LEU A 156 -11.16 10.08 10.86
N LYS A 157 -11.55 8.94 11.43
CA LYS A 157 -12.10 7.81 10.67
C LYS A 157 -13.50 8.17 10.17
N LYS A 158 -13.75 7.95 8.88
CA LYS A 158 -15.03 8.20 8.23
C LYS A 158 -15.43 7.02 7.36
N GLU A 159 -16.74 6.88 7.13
CA GLU A 159 -17.25 6.02 6.07
C GLU A 159 -17.14 6.78 4.74
N TYR A 160 -16.58 6.12 3.73
CA TYR A 160 -16.54 6.56 2.35
C TYR A 160 -17.29 5.56 1.48
N ILE A 161 -18.02 6.05 0.50
CA ILE A 161 -18.81 5.24 -0.43
C ILE A 161 -18.28 5.50 -1.84
N LEU A 162 -17.83 4.43 -2.51
CA LEU A 162 -17.45 4.45 -3.92
C LEU A 162 -18.52 3.71 -4.73
N HIS A 163 -19.15 4.44 -5.64
CA HIS A 163 -20.09 3.95 -6.64
C HIS A 163 -19.31 3.44 -7.85
N LEU A 164 -19.26 2.12 -8.02
CA LEU A 164 -18.34 1.49 -8.98
C LEU A 164 -18.91 1.35 -10.40
N GLU A 165 -20.08 1.94 -10.70
CA GLU A 165 -20.72 1.84 -12.03
C GLU A 165 -19.86 2.34 -13.19
N ASN A 166 -18.98 3.32 -12.94
CA ASN A 166 -18.13 3.92 -13.97
C ASN A 166 -16.71 3.32 -14.00
N VAL A 167 -16.42 2.35 -13.12
CA VAL A 167 -15.09 1.78 -13.00
C VAL A 167 -14.84 0.81 -14.16
N THR A 168 -13.98 1.27 -15.07
CA THR A 168 -13.67 0.54 -16.32
C THR A 168 -12.72 -0.65 -16.12
N ASN A 169 -12.00 -0.74 -15.00
CA ASN A 169 -10.94 -1.71 -14.74
C ASN A 169 -11.28 -2.75 -13.64
N LEU A 170 -12.44 -3.39 -13.70
CA LEU A 170 -12.85 -4.40 -12.71
C LEU A 170 -11.86 -5.57 -12.54
N GLU A 171 -10.99 -5.82 -13.52
CA GLU A 171 -9.93 -6.84 -13.42
C GLU A 171 -8.90 -6.54 -12.32
N ASP A 172 -8.54 -5.28 -12.10
CA ASP A 172 -7.62 -4.89 -11.02
C ASP A 172 -8.26 -5.19 -9.65
N LEU A 173 -9.57 -4.96 -9.51
CA LEU A 173 -10.34 -5.32 -8.31
C LEU A 173 -10.43 -6.84 -8.12
N ASN A 174 -10.66 -7.61 -9.20
CA ASN A 174 -10.67 -9.08 -9.11
C ASN A 174 -9.29 -9.64 -8.72
N SER A 175 -8.21 -9.04 -9.24
CA SER A 175 -6.84 -9.39 -8.86
C SER A 175 -6.62 -9.10 -7.38
N PHE A 176 -7.02 -7.92 -6.90
CA PHE A 176 -7.00 -7.58 -5.48
C PHE A 176 -7.68 -8.65 -4.62
N LEU A 177 -8.93 -9.01 -4.94
CA LEU A 177 -9.71 -10.01 -4.19
C LEU A 177 -9.03 -11.38 -4.20
N THR A 178 -8.47 -11.81 -5.33
CA THR A 178 -7.83 -13.11 -5.49
C THR A 178 -6.61 -13.26 -4.59
N TYR A 179 -5.75 -12.23 -4.54
CA TYR A 179 -4.55 -12.24 -3.71
C TYR A 179 -4.83 -11.95 -2.24
N ASN A 180 -6.00 -11.37 -1.92
CA ASN A 180 -6.43 -11.05 -0.57
C ASN A 180 -7.44 -12.05 0.01
N LYS A 181 -7.54 -13.25 -0.59
CA LYS A 181 -8.55 -14.26 -0.23
C LYS A 181 -8.59 -14.63 1.25
N GLU A 182 -7.45 -14.56 1.94
CA GLU A 182 -7.34 -14.88 3.37
C GLU A 182 -8.01 -13.85 4.28
N TYR A 183 -8.23 -12.62 3.78
CA TYR A 183 -8.93 -11.54 4.49
C TYR A 183 -10.41 -11.46 4.13
N LEU A 184 -10.89 -12.34 3.23
CA LEU A 184 -12.27 -12.32 2.76
C LEU A 184 -13.21 -13.02 3.73
N GLU A 185 -14.29 -12.32 4.06
CA GLU A 185 -15.48 -12.85 4.69
C GLU A 185 -16.65 -12.65 3.72
N ILE A 186 -17.38 -13.73 3.43
CA ILE A 186 -18.56 -13.68 2.55
C ILE A 186 -19.80 -13.71 3.44
N ASN A 187 -20.64 -12.67 3.34
CA ASN A 187 -21.89 -12.57 4.07
C ASN A 187 -23.05 -12.35 3.09
N GLY A 188 -23.70 -13.44 2.66
CA GLY A 188 -24.67 -13.41 1.57
C GLY A 188 -24.00 -13.00 0.26
N GLU A 189 -24.47 -11.91 -0.36
CA GLU A 189 -23.89 -11.34 -1.58
C GLU A 189 -22.77 -10.33 -1.31
N ASN A 190 -22.48 -10.02 -0.04
CA ASN A 190 -21.49 -9.03 0.35
C ASN A 190 -20.11 -9.68 0.49
N ILE A 191 -19.10 -9.03 -0.07
CA ILE A 191 -17.69 -9.36 0.13
C ILE A 191 -17.13 -8.37 1.13
N ILE A 192 -16.67 -8.87 2.27
CA ILE A 192 -16.10 -8.06 3.34
C ILE A 192 -14.62 -8.42 3.43
N LEU A 193 -13.74 -7.44 3.34
CA LEU A 193 -12.31 -7.58 3.63
C LEU A 193 -12.01 -6.93 4.96
N ARG A 194 -11.41 -7.68 5.89
CA ARG A 194 -10.97 -7.15 7.19
C ARG A 194 -9.54 -7.54 7.50
N CYS A 195 -8.69 -6.56 7.73
CA CYS A 195 -7.42 -6.79 8.39
C CYS A 195 -7.70 -7.01 9.88
N LYS A 196 -7.32 -8.17 10.42
CA LYS A 196 -7.52 -8.51 11.85
C LYS A 196 -6.73 -7.62 12.82
N LYS A 197 -5.94 -6.67 12.32
CA LYS A 197 -5.14 -5.73 13.10
C LYS A 197 -5.35 -4.32 12.58
N GLU A 198 -5.62 -3.41 13.51
CA GLU A 198 -5.81 -2.00 13.20
C GLU A 198 -4.47 -1.31 12.93
N TYR A 199 -4.51 -0.26 12.10
CA TYR A 199 -3.41 0.69 11.94
C TYR A 199 -2.97 1.14 13.34
N LEU A 200 -1.73 0.81 13.71
CA LEU A 200 -1.00 1.19 14.93
C LEU A 200 -0.89 0.06 15.97
N ARG A 201 0.34 -0.44 16.06
CA ARG A 201 0.91 -1.32 17.11
C ARG A 201 0.61 -2.80 16.98
N SER A 202 1.42 -3.46 16.18
CA SER A 202 1.81 -4.83 16.45
C SER A 202 3.32 -4.99 16.31
N ASN A 203 4.00 -4.96 17.46
CA ASN A 203 5.34 -5.56 17.59
C ASN A 203 5.19 -7.08 17.60
N ILE A 204 4.79 -7.69 16.48
CA ILE A 204 5.13 -9.10 16.29
C ILE A 204 6.55 -9.10 15.76
N GLU A 205 7.47 -9.53 16.62
CA GLU A 205 8.91 -9.40 16.39
C GLU A 205 9.43 -10.11 15.13
N ASN A 206 8.61 -10.97 14.51
CA ASN A 206 9.09 -11.96 13.54
C ASN A 206 8.45 -11.91 12.13
N LYS A 207 7.46 -11.06 11.83
CA LYS A 207 6.81 -11.01 10.49
C LYS A 207 6.63 -9.58 9.98
N ILE A 208 6.80 -9.39 8.66
CA ILE A 208 6.40 -8.16 8.00
C ILE A 208 4.87 -8.17 7.94
N GLU A 209 4.22 -7.19 8.58
CA GLU A 209 2.78 -7.26 8.82
C GLU A 209 1.99 -6.36 7.87
N LYS A 210 0.85 -6.87 7.42
CA LYS A 210 -0.10 -6.07 6.66
C LYS A 210 -0.70 -5.00 7.56
N SER A 211 -0.47 -3.75 7.20
CA SER A 211 -1.00 -2.58 7.90
C SER A 211 -2.37 -2.11 7.38
N GLY A 212 -2.74 -2.52 6.17
CA GLY A 212 -4.03 -2.19 5.56
C GLY A 212 -3.91 -1.97 4.05
N TRP A 213 -4.90 -1.29 3.51
CA TRP A 213 -5.06 -1.03 2.09
C TRP A 213 -5.05 0.47 1.77
N PHE A 214 -4.32 0.79 0.71
CA PHE A 214 -4.25 2.09 0.07
C PHE A 214 -5.18 2.08 -1.14
N ILE A 215 -6.29 2.83 -1.11
CA ILE A 215 -7.24 2.92 -2.21
C ILE A 215 -7.10 4.29 -2.89
N LEU A 216 -6.68 4.26 -4.15
CA LEU A 216 -6.51 5.44 -4.99
C LEU A 216 -7.67 5.56 -5.97
N ILE A 217 -8.30 6.74 -5.99
CA ILE A 217 -9.38 7.10 -6.92
C ILE A 217 -9.00 8.35 -7.73
N ASP A 218 -9.79 8.69 -8.75
CA ASP A 218 -9.64 9.88 -9.60
C ASP A 218 -10.36 11.12 -9.06
N ASP A 219 -10.47 11.26 -7.74
CA ASP A 219 -11.12 12.40 -7.09
C ASP A 219 -10.38 12.83 -5.82
N ASP A 220 -10.63 14.07 -5.35
CA ASP A 220 -10.08 14.64 -4.13
C ASP A 220 -10.87 14.14 -2.91
N THR A 221 -10.27 13.18 -2.20
CA THR A 221 -10.87 12.53 -1.03
C THR A 221 -11.06 13.49 0.15
N SER A 222 -10.37 14.64 0.17
CA SER A 222 -10.45 15.59 1.29
C SER A 222 -11.76 16.38 1.34
N LYS A 223 -12.55 16.37 0.26
CA LYS A 223 -13.75 17.23 0.13
C LYS A 223 -15.07 16.48 0.32
N ASN A 224 -15.11 15.20 -0.01
CA ASN A 224 -16.34 14.42 -0.08
C ASN A 224 -16.17 13.07 0.65
N THR A 225 -17.29 12.41 0.92
CA THR A 225 -17.33 11.03 1.44
C THR A 225 -18.02 10.06 0.50
N GLU A 226 -18.50 10.54 -0.65
CA GLU A 226 -19.22 9.75 -1.64
C GLU A 226 -18.67 10.11 -3.03
N PHE A 227 -18.34 9.09 -3.83
CA PHE A 227 -17.63 9.26 -5.10
C PHE A 227 -18.17 8.29 -6.15
N THR A 228 -18.06 8.67 -7.42
CA THR A 228 -18.34 7.79 -8.56
C THR A 228 -17.11 7.73 -9.49
N PRO A 229 -16.03 7.07 -9.05
CA PRO A 229 -14.75 7.12 -9.74
C PRO A 229 -14.76 6.39 -11.10
N THR A 230 -13.85 6.77 -11.99
CA THR A 230 -13.64 6.05 -13.27
C THR A 230 -12.56 4.97 -13.16
N TYR A 231 -11.71 5.03 -12.13
CA TYR A 231 -10.79 3.96 -11.76
C TYR A 231 -10.68 3.79 -10.25
N VAL A 232 -10.38 2.56 -9.83
CA VAL A 232 -9.97 2.25 -8.46
C VAL A 232 -8.68 1.44 -8.53
N LYS A 233 -7.64 1.87 -7.80
CA LYS A 233 -6.38 1.13 -7.65
C LYS A 233 -6.13 0.87 -6.18
N ILE A 234 -5.84 -0.37 -5.83
CA ILE A 234 -5.68 -0.79 -4.43
C ILE A 234 -4.25 -1.27 -4.22
N PHE A 235 -3.59 -0.86 -3.15
CA PHE A 235 -2.27 -1.37 -2.78
C PHE A 235 -2.34 -1.95 -1.37
N ASP A 236 -1.70 -3.09 -1.16
CA ASP A 236 -1.38 -3.52 0.20
C ASP A 236 -0.22 -2.70 0.74
N ILE A 237 -0.27 -2.41 2.04
CA ILE A 237 0.83 -1.79 2.78
C ILE A 237 1.31 -2.79 3.81
N PHE A 238 2.61 -3.04 3.83
CA PHE A 238 3.26 -3.82 4.89
C PHE A 238 4.35 -3.02 5.62
N VAL A 239 4.55 -3.36 6.91
CA VAL A 239 5.49 -2.72 7.87
C VAL A 239 6.39 -3.69 8.60
#